data_AF-A0A822DRY7-F1
#
_entry.id   AF-A0A822DRY7-F1
#
_cell.length_a   1.000
_cell.length_b   1.000
_cell.length_c   1.000
_cell.angle_alpha   90.00
_cell.angle_beta   90.00
_cell.angle_gamma   90.00
#
_symmetry.space_group_name_H-M   'P 1'
#
loop_
_entity.id
_entity.type
_entity.pdbx_description
1 polymer ?
#
loop_
_entity_poly.entity_id
_entity_poly.type
_entity_poly.pdbx_seq_one_letter_code
_entity_poly.pdbx_strand_id
1 'polypeptide(L)'
;FSFEGTISKEKTTSFKANLANQPCLTDINEQFSLPIAYQWLDTVIASLDCYTWVFSQGFLNPLLFQDNNQQSHLITSLSYFISKISRNTLHDIASYFPISNQSYVFTPNDVRQLDIAKCTVIVRLLNFITAIWSKYPFDIRRATDNSFYSNDLTKLILTCVFTAGAN
;
A
#
# COMPACT_ATOMS: atom_id res chain seq x y z
N PHE A 1 -28.70 -46.41 10.84
CA PHE A 1 -27.41 -45.91 11.34
C PHE A 1 -26.97 -44.75 10.46
N SER A 2 -27.26 -43.54 10.91
CA SER A 2 -26.81 -42.30 10.26
C SER A 2 -25.37 -42.04 10.66
N PHE A 3 -24.52 -41.72 9.69
CA PHE A 3 -23.20 -41.15 9.94
C PHE A 3 -23.23 -39.73 9.36
N GLU A 4 -23.67 -38.77 10.18
CA GLU A 4 -23.44 -37.36 9.91
C GLU A 4 -21.96 -37.06 10.18
N GLY A 5 -21.14 -37.16 9.13
CA GLY A 5 -19.82 -36.56 9.10
C GLY A 5 -19.93 -35.16 8.53
N THR A 6 -20.11 -34.16 9.38
CA THR A 6 -20.00 -32.75 9.02
C THR A 6 -18.54 -32.46 8.65
N ILE A 7 -18.20 -32.59 7.37
CA ILE A 7 -16.96 -32.04 6.83
C ILE A 7 -17.23 -30.55 6.65
N SER A 8 -16.73 -29.76 7.60
CA SER A 8 -16.55 -28.32 7.48
C SER A 8 -15.82 -28.05 6.17
N LYS A 9 -16.53 -27.56 5.15
CA LYS A 9 -15.89 -26.93 4.00
C LYS A 9 -15.23 -25.66 4.50
N GLU A 10 -13.97 -25.74 4.91
CA GLU A 10 -13.09 -24.58 4.90
C GLU A 10 -13.06 -24.09 3.46
N LYS A 11 -13.89 -23.09 3.19
CA LYS A 11 -13.86 -22.33 1.96
C LYS A 11 -12.62 -21.45 2.10
N THR A 12 -11.44 -21.98 1.77
CA THR A 12 -10.25 -21.18 1.51
C THR A 12 -10.52 -20.40 0.22
N THR A 13 -11.39 -19.38 0.32
CA THR A 13 -11.51 -18.37 -0.70
C THR A 13 -10.16 -17.69 -0.78
N SER A 14 -9.42 -18.00 -1.85
CA SER A 14 -8.28 -17.22 -2.33
C SER A 14 -8.75 -15.77 -2.49
N PHE A 15 -8.64 -14.99 -1.43
CA PHE A 15 -8.92 -13.58 -1.45
C PHE A 15 -7.83 -12.90 -2.28
N LYS A 16 -8.19 -12.00 -3.19
CA LYS A 16 -7.25 -11.26 -4.03
C LYS A 16 -7.45 -9.77 -3.83
N ALA A 17 -6.54 -9.12 -3.12
CA ALA A 17 -6.54 -7.68 -2.93
C ALA A 17 -6.51 -6.96 -4.29
N ASN A 18 -7.40 -5.98 -4.48
CA ASN A 18 -7.49 -5.15 -5.68
C ASN A 18 -7.66 -3.68 -5.27
N LEU A 19 -6.71 -2.81 -5.64
CA LEU A 19 -6.75 -1.39 -5.27
C LEU A 19 -8.01 -0.67 -5.77
N ALA A 20 -8.61 -1.12 -6.88
CA ALA A 20 -9.82 -0.51 -7.42
C ALA A 20 -11.02 -0.61 -6.46
N ASN A 21 -11.08 -1.67 -5.64
CA ASN A 21 -12.17 -1.86 -4.67
C ASN A 21 -11.71 -1.65 -3.22
N GLN A 22 -10.41 -1.82 -2.96
CA GLN A 22 -9.81 -1.86 -1.62
C GLN A 22 -8.53 -1.03 -1.60
N PRO A 23 -8.64 0.30 -1.68
CA PRO A 23 -7.48 1.19 -1.70
C PRO A 23 -6.70 1.16 -0.38
N CYS A 24 -7.36 0.91 0.76
CA CYS A 24 -6.70 0.81 2.06
C CYS A 24 -6.59 -0.66 2.50
N LEU A 25 -5.53 -0.97 3.26
CA LEU A 25 -5.32 -2.31 3.82
C LEU A 25 -6.49 -2.76 4.71
N THR A 26 -7.11 -1.83 5.43
CA THR A 26 -8.29 -2.06 6.27
C THR A 26 -9.57 -2.35 5.49
N ASP A 27 -9.61 -2.06 4.19
CA ASP A 27 -10.79 -2.32 3.34
C ASP A 27 -10.87 -3.79 2.92
N ILE A 28 -9.77 -4.53 3.08
CA ILE A 28 -9.67 -5.93 2.67
C ILE A 28 -10.40 -6.86 3.64
N ASN A 29 -10.23 -6.63 4.94
CA ASN A 29 -10.74 -7.53 5.97
C ASN A 29 -10.95 -6.79 7.29
N GLU A 30 -11.85 -7.30 8.13
CA GLU A 30 -12.17 -6.71 9.44
C GLU A 30 -11.11 -7.00 10.52
N GLN A 31 -10.32 -8.05 10.32
CA GLN A 31 -9.21 -8.46 11.20
C GLN A 31 -7.87 -8.41 10.47
N PHE A 32 -6.82 -8.02 11.20
CA PHE A 32 -5.47 -8.02 10.66
C PHE A 32 -5.00 -9.46 10.42
N SER A 33 -4.37 -9.68 9.27
CA SER A 33 -3.52 -10.85 9.08
C SER A 33 -2.29 -10.46 8.25
N LEU A 34 -1.16 -11.08 8.58
CA LEU A 34 0.10 -10.82 7.90
C LEU A 34 0.06 -11.19 6.41
N PRO A 35 -0.54 -12.32 5.98
CA PRO A 35 -0.66 -12.63 4.55
C PRO A 35 -1.48 -11.58 3.77
N ILE A 36 -2.55 -11.05 4.37
CA ILE A 36 -3.35 -9.98 3.77
C ILE A 36 -2.53 -8.70 3.61
N ALA A 37 -1.72 -8.35 4.61
CA ALA A 37 -0.82 -7.20 4.54
C ALA A 37 0.17 -7.34 3.39
N TYR A 38 0.81 -8.51 3.24
CA TYR A 38 1.72 -8.76 2.12
C TYR A 38 1.01 -8.67 0.77
N GLN A 39 -0.16 -9.30 0.65
CA GLN A 39 -0.90 -9.28 -0.59
C GLN A 39 -1.30 -7.86 -1.02
N TRP A 40 -1.72 -7.03 -0.07
CA TRP A 40 -2.02 -5.63 -0.37
C TRP A 40 -0.76 -4.87 -0.82
N LEU A 41 0.38 -5.04 -0.14
CA LEU A 41 1.65 -4.43 -0.53
C LEU A 41 2.10 -4.88 -1.93
N ASP A 42 1.95 -6.16 -2.26
CA ASP A 42 2.26 -6.69 -3.59
C ASP A 42 1.37 -6.06 -4.67
N THR A 43 0.07 -5.87 -4.39
CA THR A 43 -0.83 -5.17 -5.32
C THR A 43 -0.44 -3.70 -5.49
N VAL A 44 0.02 -3.03 -4.42
CA VAL A 44 0.58 -1.67 -4.51
C VAL A 44 1.83 -1.65 -5.39
N ILE A 45 2.76 -2.59 -5.21
CA ILE A 45 3.99 -2.69 -6.02
C ILE A 45 3.65 -2.91 -7.49
N ALA A 46 2.79 -3.88 -7.80
CA ALA A 46 2.39 -4.18 -9.16
C ALA A 46 1.75 -2.97 -9.84
N SER A 47 0.92 -2.22 -9.10
CA SER A 47 0.29 -1.01 -9.62
C SER A 47 1.32 0.09 -9.87
N LEU A 48 2.23 0.34 -8.91
CA LEU A 48 3.32 1.30 -9.07
C LEU A 48 4.17 0.99 -10.31
N ASP A 49 4.54 -0.26 -10.53
CA ASP A 49 5.35 -0.67 -11.69
C ASP A 49 4.61 -0.45 -13.01
N CYS A 50 3.33 -0.83 -13.09
CA CYS A 50 2.49 -0.60 -14.26
C CYS A 50 2.39 0.89 -14.59
N TYR A 51 2.00 1.72 -13.61
CA TYR A 51 1.86 3.16 -13.83
C TYR A 51 3.21 3.82 -14.16
N THR A 52 4.29 3.44 -13.47
CA THR A 52 5.64 3.94 -13.76
C THR A 52 6.02 3.68 -15.20
N TRP A 53 5.81 2.45 -15.69
CA TRP A 53 6.14 2.10 -17.06
C TRP A 53 5.28 2.87 -18.05
N VAL A 54 3.97 2.90 -17.87
CA VAL A 54 3.01 3.57 -18.77
C VAL A 54 3.31 5.07 -18.90
N PHE A 55 3.55 5.77 -17.78
CA PHE A 55 3.95 7.18 -17.82
C PHE A 55 5.33 7.36 -18.44
N SER A 56 6.31 6.51 -18.10
CA SER A 56 7.66 6.58 -18.69
C SER A 56 7.64 6.42 -20.22
N GLN A 57 6.76 5.58 -20.76
CA GLN A 57 6.54 5.45 -22.21
C GLN A 57 5.69 6.59 -22.79
N GLY A 58 4.88 7.23 -21.96
CA GLY A 58 4.04 8.37 -22.32
C GLY A 58 2.73 7.99 -22.97
N PHE A 59 2.27 6.77 -22.69
CA PHE A 59 0.95 6.31 -23.12
C PHE A 59 -0.18 6.98 -22.36
N LEU A 60 0.07 7.46 -21.14
CA LEU A 60 -0.88 8.21 -20.33
C LEU A 60 -0.26 9.54 -19.85
N ASN A 61 -1.12 10.50 -19.52
CA ASN A 61 -0.72 11.79 -18.93
C ASN A 61 -1.16 11.83 -17.45
N PRO A 62 -0.30 12.27 -16.51
CA PRO A 62 -0.66 12.35 -15.09
C PRO A 62 -1.93 13.12 -14.76
N LEU A 63 -2.37 14.06 -15.62
CA LEU A 63 -3.65 14.77 -15.47
C LEU A 63 -4.86 13.84 -15.34
N LEU A 64 -4.75 12.56 -15.73
CA LEU A 64 -5.79 11.56 -15.45
C LEU A 64 -6.07 11.36 -13.94
N PHE A 65 -5.14 11.73 -13.06
CA PHE A 65 -5.37 11.70 -11.62
C PHE A 65 -6.28 12.84 -11.12
N GLN A 66 -6.49 13.87 -11.95
CA GLN A 66 -7.32 15.04 -11.65
C GLN A 66 -8.80 14.84 -12.03
N ASP A 67 -9.19 13.67 -12.54
CA ASP A 67 -10.51 13.50 -13.13
C ASP A 67 -11.63 13.81 -12.11
N ASN A 68 -12.43 14.84 -12.40
CA ASN A 68 -13.20 15.66 -11.44
C ASN A 68 -14.31 14.91 -10.66
N ASN A 69 -14.50 13.62 -10.91
CA ASN A 69 -15.59 12.84 -10.33
C ASN A 69 -15.14 11.74 -9.36
N GLN A 70 -13.87 11.30 -9.39
CA GLN A 70 -13.39 10.21 -8.51
C GLN A 70 -11.90 10.36 -8.17
N GLN A 71 -11.57 10.26 -6.88
CA GLN A 71 -10.19 10.21 -6.43
C GLN A 71 -9.52 8.93 -6.97
N SER A 72 -8.34 9.05 -7.58
CA SER A 72 -7.61 7.89 -8.07
C SER A 72 -7.32 6.90 -6.95
N HIS A 73 -7.79 5.66 -7.11
CA HIS A 73 -7.54 4.58 -6.15
C HIS A 73 -6.06 4.36 -5.87
N LEU A 74 -5.19 4.53 -6.88
CA LEU A 74 -3.74 4.48 -6.68
C LEU A 74 -3.29 5.58 -5.72
N ILE A 75 -3.65 6.84 -5.98
CA ILE A 75 -3.26 7.98 -5.14
C ILE A 75 -3.79 7.82 -3.72
N THR A 76 -5.01 7.33 -3.55
CA THR A 76 -5.59 7.00 -2.24
C THR A 76 -4.77 5.92 -1.52
N SER A 77 -4.42 4.83 -2.23
CA SER A 77 -3.64 3.72 -1.68
C SER A 77 -2.25 4.18 -1.25
N LEU A 78 -1.59 5.00 -2.07
CA LEU A 78 -0.27 5.56 -1.75
C LEU A 78 -0.33 6.54 -0.58
N SER A 79 -1.36 7.39 -0.52
CA SER A 79 -1.56 8.30 0.62
C SER A 79 -1.78 7.52 1.92
N TYR A 80 -2.57 6.45 1.88
CA TYR A 80 -2.74 5.54 3.01
C TYR A 80 -1.43 4.84 3.39
N PHE A 81 -0.70 4.31 2.42
CA PHE A 81 0.61 3.69 2.66
C PHE A 81 1.57 4.65 3.36
N ILE A 82 1.73 5.87 2.83
CA ILE A 82 2.64 6.88 3.34
C ILE A 82 2.25 7.29 4.77
N SER A 83 0.96 7.54 5.02
CA SER A 83 0.48 8.07 6.31
C SER A 83 0.30 7.02 7.41
N LYS A 84 -0.06 5.78 7.07
CA LYS A 84 -0.44 4.74 8.03
C LYS A 84 0.50 3.54 8.06
N ILE A 85 1.19 3.20 6.97
CA ILE A 85 1.90 1.91 6.89
C ILE A 85 3.43 2.10 6.93
N SER A 86 3.94 3.05 6.16
CA SER A 86 5.38 3.16 5.85
C SER A 86 6.30 3.27 7.08
N ARG A 87 5.87 3.96 8.13
CA ARG A 87 6.67 4.22 9.35
C ARG A 87 6.14 3.53 10.59
N ASN A 88 4.98 2.89 10.49
CA ASN A 88 4.32 2.28 11.62
C ASN A 88 4.84 0.85 11.83
N THR A 89 4.86 0.45 13.09
CA THR A 89 5.23 -0.92 13.45
C THR A 89 4.14 -1.89 13.05
N LEU A 90 4.47 -3.18 12.99
CA LEU A 90 3.50 -4.24 12.72
C LEU A 90 2.32 -4.22 13.72
N HIS A 91 2.58 -3.88 14.98
CA HIS A 91 1.53 -3.73 16.00
C HIS A 91 0.64 -2.51 15.75
N ASP A 92 1.23 -1.37 15.40
CA ASP A 92 0.46 -0.16 15.07
C ASP A 92 -0.47 -0.44 13.87
N ILE A 93 0.03 -1.11 12.84
CA ILE A 93 -0.74 -1.45 11.64
C ILE A 93 -1.89 -2.39 12.00
N ALA A 94 -1.64 -3.42 12.81
CA ALA A 94 -2.65 -4.35 13.27
C ALA A 94 -3.76 -3.66 14.11
N SER A 95 -3.43 -2.56 14.80
CA SER A 95 -4.38 -1.80 15.60
C SER A 95 -5.39 -0.98 14.78
N TYR A 96 -5.13 -0.75 13.48
CA TYR A 96 -6.05 -0.01 12.61
C TYR A 96 -7.27 -0.83 12.18
N PHE A 97 -7.27 -2.13 12.42
CA PHE A 97 -8.35 -3.01 12.03
C PHE A 97 -9.51 -2.94 13.03
N PRO A 98 -10.78 -2.91 12.55
CA PRO A 98 -11.96 -2.76 13.40
C PRO A 98 -12.05 -3.79 14.53
N ILE A 99 -11.64 -5.03 14.26
CA ILE A 99 -11.64 -6.11 15.25
C ILE A 99 -10.21 -6.32 15.74
N SER A 100 -9.86 -5.67 16.85
CA SER A 100 -8.58 -5.80 17.55
C SER A 100 -8.74 -6.57 18.87
N ASN A 101 -9.27 -7.79 18.78
CA ASN A 101 -9.62 -8.59 19.98
C ASN A 101 -8.46 -9.45 20.51
N GLN A 102 -7.26 -9.37 19.92
CA GLN A 102 -6.14 -10.23 20.26
C GLN A 102 -4.89 -9.40 20.59
N SER A 103 -4.19 -9.80 21.65
CA SER A 103 -2.77 -9.51 21.79
C SER A 103 -2.05 -10.21 20.63
N TYR A 104 -1.88 -9.51 19.51
CA TYR A 104 -1.14 -10.07 18.37
C TYR A 104 0.26 -10.46 18.84
N VAL A 105 0.64 -11.72 18.67
CA VAL A 105 1.99 -12.20 18.94
C VAL A 105 2.68 -12.36 17.59
N PHE A 106 3.57 -11.43 17.28
CA PHE A 106 4.36 -11.48 16.06
C PHE A 106 5.77 -11.96 16.34
N THR A 107 6.30 -12.80 15.46
CA THR A 107 7.69 -13.22 15.56
C THR A 107 8.62 -12.10 15.08
N PRO A 108 9.89 -12.07 15.52
CA PRO A 108 10.89 -11.16 14.95
C PRO A 108 11.04 -11.31 13.43
N ASN A 109 10.73 -12.50 12.89
CA ASN A 109 10.73 -12.73 11.46
C ASN A 109 9.58 -12.00 10.76
N ASP A 110 8.38 -12.02 11.32
CA ASP A 110 7.20 -11.35 10.74
C ASP A 110 7.41 -9.85 10.61
N VAL A 111 7.97 -9.22 11.66
CA VAL A 111 8.31 -7.79 11.66
C VAL A 111 9.31 -7.48 10.54
N ARG A 112 10.40 -8.24 10.47
CA ARG A 112 11.45 -8.02 9.46
C ARG A 112 10.94 -8.18 8.04
N GLN A 113 10.13 -9.20 7.78
CA GLN A 113 9.58 -9.46 6.46
C GLN A 113 8.61 -8.34 6.04
N LEU A 114 7.78 -7.84 6.97
CA LEU A 114 6.94 -6.67 6.69
C LEU A 114 7.77 -5.42 6.40
N ASP A 115 8.85 -5.19 7.15
CA ASP A 115 9.73 -4.04 6.91
C ASP A 115 10.44 -4.12 5.56
N ILE A 116 10.88 -5.31 5.13
CA ILE A 116 11.44 -5.52 3.78
C ILE A 116 10.39 -5.21 2.70
N ALA A 117 9.15 -5.68 2.88
CA ALA A 117 8.06 -5.38 1.96
C ALA A 117 7.75 -3.88 1.90
N LYS A 118 7.65 -3.20 3.06
CA LYS A 118 7.49 -1.74 3.17
C LYS A 118 8.61 -0.99 2.42
N CYS A 119 9.88 -1.36 2.66
CA CYS A 119 11.02 -0.76 1.97
C CYS A 119 10.94 -0.94 0.45
N THR A 120 10.48 -2.11 -0.01
CA THR A 120 10.27 -2.35 -1.44
C THR A 120 9.23 -1.39 -2.02
N VAL A 121 8.08 -1.22 -1.35
CA VAL A 121 7.06 -0.23 -1.77
C VAL A 121 7.64 1.18 -1.82
N ILE A 122 8.42 1.57 -0.81
CA ILE A 122 9.04 2.91 -0.74
C ILE A 122 9.95 3.15 -1.96
N VAL A 123 10.85 2.21 -2.29
CA VAL A 123 11.75 2.35 -3.44
C VAL A 123 10.95 2.45 -4.75
N ARG A 124 9.89 1.65 -4.92
CA ARG A 124 9.02 1.72 -6.10
C ARG A 124 8.23 3.02 -6.17
N LEU A 125 7.77 3.54 -5.05
CA LEU A 125 7.10 4.84 -4.95
C LEU A 125 8.05 5.98 -5.35
N LEU A 126 9.29 5.98 -4.85
CA LEU A 126 10.28 7.00 -5.22
C LEU A 126 10.59 6.93 -6.72
N ASN A 127 10.77 5.73 -7.27
CA ASN A 127 10.95 5.52 -8.71
C ASN A 127 9.77 6.09 -9.51
N PHE A 128 8.54 5.75 -9.13
CA PHE A 128 7.32 6.28 -9.73
C PHE A 128 7.27 7.81 -9.73
N ILE A 129 7.53 8.43 -8.57
CA ILE A 129 7.57 9.90 -8.44
C ILE A 129 8.62 10.48 -9.38
N THR A 130 9.85 9.94 -9.38
CA THR A 130 10.92 10.46 -10.23
C THR A 130 10.63 10.30 -11.73
N ALA A 131 10.05 9.17 -12.15
CA ALA A 131 9.70 8.90 -13.54
C ALA A 131 8.65 9.90 -14.04
N ILE A 132 7.62 10.17 -13.23
CA ILE A 132 6.61 11.15 -13.60
C ILE A 132 7.21 12.56 -13.60
N TRP A 133 7.92 12.97 -12.55
CA TRP A 133 8.48 14.32 -12.47
C TRP A 133 9.44 14.63 -13.61
N SER A 134 10.24 13.64 -14.03
CA SER A 134 11.20 13.81 -15.12
C SER A 134 10.53 14.07 -16.47
N LYS A 135 9.34 13.48 -16.69
CA LYS A 135 8.64 13.56 -17.98
C LYS A 135 7.51 14.58 -18.01
N TYR A 136 6.85 14.82 -16.88
CA TYR A 136 5.63 15.61 -16.74
C TYR A 136 5.71 16.64 -15.59
N PRO A 137 6.75 17.49 -15.52
CA PRO A 137 7.00 18.35 -14.35
C PRO A 137 5.87 19.36 -14.05
N PHE A 138 5.16 19.82 -15.08
CA PHE A 138 4.03 20.75 -14.93
C PHE A 138 2.71 20.03 -14.67
N ASP A 139 2.46 18.93 -15.39
CA ASP A 139 1.21 18.19 -15.31
C ASP A 139 1.06 17.47 -13.96
N ILE A 140 2.14 16.87 -13.43
CA ILE A 140 2.05 16.21 -12.13
C ILE A 140 1.75 17.19 -11.00
N ARG A 141 2.33 18.39 -11.05
CA ARG A 141 2.07 19.45 -10.08
C ARG A 141 0.60 19.90 -10.10
N ARG A 142 -0.06 19.81 -11.27
CA ARG A 142 -1.48 20.11 -11.42
C ARG A 142 -2.38 18.93 -11.06
N ALA A 143 -1.92 17.71 -11.33
CA ALA A 143 -2.72 16.50 -11.22
C ALA A 143 -2.85 15.94 -9.81
N THR A 144 -1.90 16.25 -8.92
CA THR A 144 -1.93 15.79 -7.54
C THR A 144 -2.18 16.94 -6.59
N ASP A 145 -3.18 16.78 -5.73
CA ASP A 145 -3.41 17.71 -4.62
C ASP A 145 -2.32 17.56 -3.54
N ASN A 146 -2.31 18.52 -2.60
CA ASN A 146 -1.41 18.52 -1.44
C ASN A 146 -1.52 17.26 -0.55
N SER A 147 -2.53 16.41 -0.77
CA SER A 147 -2.70 15.13 -0.08
C SER A 147 -1.62 14.11 -0.46
N PHE A 148 -1.17 14.07 -1.72
CA PHE A 148 -0.12 13.15 -2.16
C PHE A 148 1.28 13.68 -1.80
N TYR A 149 1.55 14.96 -2.09
CA TYR A 149 2.77 15.65 -1.66
C TYR A 149 2.65 16.17 -0.22
N SER A 150 2.24 15.28 0.68
CA SER A 150 2.00 15.61 2.08
C SER A 150 3.29 15.75 2.90
N ASN A 151 3.14 16.31 4.11
CA ASN A 151 4.19 16.29 5.11
C ASN A 151 4.67 14.85 5.43
N ASP A 152 3.81 13.84 5.30
CA ASP A 152 4.21 12.46 5.55
C ASP A 152 5.10 11.90 4.44
N LEU A 153 4.88 12.27 3.18
CA LEU A 153 5.80 11.92 2.09
C LEU A 153 7.17 12.59 2.30
N THR A 154 7.17 13.86 2.70
CA THR A 154 8.41 14.58 3.01
C THR A 154 9.16 13.91 4.15
N LYS A 155 8.48 13.59 5.26
CA LYS A 155 9.07 12.86 6.39
C LYS A 155 9.60 11.51 5.97
N LEU A 156 8.86 10.76 5.15
CA LEU A 156 9.29 9.46 4.63
C LEU A 156 10.61 9.58 3.85
N ILE A 157 10.69 10.54 2.92
CA ILE A 157 11.92 10.81 2.15
C ILE A 157 13.08 11.17 3.07
N LEU A 158 12.84 12.07 4.05
CA LEU A 158 13.87 12.47 5.01
C LEU A 158 14.36 11.27 5.83
N THR A 159 13.47 10.41 6.32
CA THR A 159 13.85 9.17 7.02
C THR A 159 14.71 8.28 6.12
N CYS A 160 14.32 8.08 4.85
CA CYS A 160 15.12 7.28 3.92
C CYS A 160 16.54 7.83 3.68
N VAL A 161 16.74 9.15 3.75
CA VAL A 161 18.04 9.78 3.52
C VAL A 161 18.87 9.85 4.80
N PHE A 162 18.25 10.23 5.92
CA PHE A 162 18.96 10.54 7.17
C PHE A 162 19.10 9.36 8.12
N THR A 163 18.22 8.35 8.05
CA THR A 163 18.23 7.20 8.98
C THR A 163 18.46 5.86 8.29
N ALA A 164 18.93 5.85 7.05
CA ALA A 164 19.39 4.64 6.36
C ALA A 164 20.65 4.09 7.04
N GLY A 165 20.46 3.44 8.20
CA GLY A 165 21.55 2.89 9.02
C GLY A 165 21.24 2.75 10.52
N ALA A 166 20.06 3.18 11.00
CA ALA A 166 19.71 3.09 12.43
C ALA A 166 18.38 2.34 12.64
N ASN A 167 18.38 1.03 12.36
CA ASN A 167 17.38 0.08 12.87
C ASN A 167 18.13 -1.07 13.54
#